data_AF-A0A9N9J244-F1
#
_entry.id   AF-A0A9N9J244-F1
#
_cell.length_a   1.000
_cell.length_b   1.000
_cell.length_c   1.000
_cell.angle_alpha   90.00
_cell.angle_beta   90.00
_cell.angle_gamma   90.00
#
_symmetry.space_group_name_H-M   'P 1'
#
loop_
_entity.id
_entity.type
_entity.pdbx_description
1 polymer ?
#
loop_
_entity_poly.entity_id
_entity_poly.type
_entity_poly.pdbx_seq_one_letter_code
_entity_poly.pdbx_strand_id
1 'polypeptide(L)'
;MGGFFSKPRPRNLKPKVIISRSLSSKTSTRSSSVNSMSSIPSTNSNDTPNYFRYFKDIYESSETVGTLNGTIDGLQLAHYLLRGLWGDNYSAPVADILKTEGSRVLDIRCGPGTWILEMSDEFPTSYFTGIDVDKLYPTEIKPRNVVQEIIRVLKPEGHFEISLSEIHWYNGGPIAKQWMTTITKELKAKNVEYTSGSKIIEALEKTGRFSQIHIDEKNSPIGSWGGSVGETSLYILKDFIKNLKPIFESIITYNNEKTYEDMINDLINEIEEQNMYFKTKRFWTMKQ
;
A
#
# COMPACT_ATOMS: atom_id res chain seq x y z
N MET A 1 -10.29 -2.85 -47.63
CA MET A 1 -9.56 -1.88 -46.79
C MET A 1 -9.28 -2.51 -45.44
N GLY A 2 -8.00 -2.59 -45.08
CA GLY A 2 -7.37 -2.87 -43.78
C GLY A 2 -8.09 -3.69 -42.71
N GLY A 3 -7.81 -4.99 -42.62
CA GLY A 3 -8.06 -5.77 -41.42
C GLY A 3 -7.07 -5.40 -40.31
N PHE A 4 -7.59 -5.01 -39.14
CA PHE A 4 -6.80 -4.88 -37.91
C PHE A 4 -6.35 -6.28 -37.47
N PHE A 5 -5.18 -6.72 -37.94
CA PHE A 5 -4.47 -7.83 -37.31
C PHE A 5 -3.95 -7.35 -35.95
N SER A 6 -4.63 -7.74 -34.87
CA SER A 6 -4.01 -7.69 -33.55
C SER A 6 -2.75 -8.56 -33.59
N LYS A 7 -1.56 -7.96 -33.49
CA LYS A 7 -0.30 -8.73 -33.36
C LYS A 7 -0.48 -9.76 -32.24
N PRO A 8 -0.11 -11.04 -32.45
CA PRO A 8 -0.27 -12.05 -31.42
C PRO A 8 0.49 -11.64 -30.16
N ARG A 9 -0.18 -11.65 -29.00
CA ARG A 9 0.49 -11.42 -27.70
C ARG A 9 1.60 -12.47 -27.56
N PRO A 10 2.88 -12.07 -27.45
CA PRO A 10 3.96 -13.03 -27.30
C PRO A 10 3.78 -13.78 -25.98
N ARG A 11 3.54 -15.08 -26.05
CA ARG A 11 3.51 -15.96 -24.88
C ARG A 11 4.96 -16.07 -24.39
N ASN A 12 5.23 -15.66 -23.14
CA ASN A 12 6.51 -15.79 -22.41
C ASN A 12 7.48 -14.60 -22.34
N LEU A 13 7.04 -13.35 -22.50
CA LEU A 13 7.93 -12.19 -22.25
C LEU A 13 7.86 -11.70 -20.79
N LYS A 14 8.97 -11.85 -20.07
CA LYS A 14 9.20 -11.36 -18.69
C LYS A 14 9.10 -9.82 -18.55
N PRO A 15 8.67 -9.28 -17.40
CA PRO A 15 8.63 -7.83 -17.14
C PRO A 15 10.02 -7.18 -17.14
N LYS A 16 10.07 -5.90 -17.54
CA LYS A 16 11.22 -5.01 -17.36
C LYS A 16 11.08 -4.14 -16.10
N VAL A 17 9.86 -3.97 -15.60
CA VAL A 17 9.59 -3.20 -14.38
C VAL A 17 8.69 -4.04 -13.47
N ILE A 18 9.07 -4.15 -12.19
CA ILE A 18 8.24 -4.73 -11.14
C ILE A 18 8.07 -3.68 -10.06
N ILE A 19 6.82 -3.36 -9.73
CA ILE A 19 6.47 -2.43 -8.65
C ILE A 19 5.67 -3.22 -7.60
N SER A 20 5.96 -2.99 -6.33
CA SER A 20 5.26 -3.62 -5.21
C SER A 20 4.82 -2.54 -4.24
N ARG A 21 3.53 -2.51 -3.92
CA ARG A 21 2.98 -1.51 -3.00
C ARG A 21 2.46 -2.23 -1.76
N SER A 22 2.88 -1.81 -0.58
CA SER A 22 2.45 -2.48 0.65
C SER A 22 2.20 -1.48 1.76
N LEU A 23 0.96 -1.48 2.28
CA LEU A 23 0.69 -1.22 3.68
C LEU A 23 0.60 -2.60 4.36
N SER A 24 1.51 -2.93 5.27
CA SER A 24 1.56 -4.25 5.95
C SER A 24 0.30 -4.51 6.78
N SER A 25 -0.18 -5.72 7.11
CA SER A 25 0.39 -7.08 7.20
C SER A 25 -0.69 -8.16 6.99
N LYS A 26 -0.28 -9.38 6.59
CA LYS A 26 -1.14 -10.56 6.32
C LYS A 26 -2.04 -10.97 7.50
N THR A 27 -3.29 -11.34 7.21
CA THR A 27 -4.09 -12.29 8.01
C THR A 27 -4.78 -13.31 7.12
N SER A 28 -4.82 -14.57 7.56
CA SER A 28 -5.55 -15.67 6.92
C SER A 28 -6.77 -16.01 7.77
N THR A 29 -7.98 -15.72 7.29
CA THR A 29 -9.23 -16.29 7.80
C THR A 29 -10.28 -16.44 6.69
N ARG A 30 -11.04 -17.54 6.76
CA ARG A 30 -12.09 -17.95 5.80
C ARG A 30 -13.34 -17.08 5.88
N SER A 31 -13.90 -16.65 4.74
CA SER A 31 -15.18 -17.16 4.17
C SER A 31 -15.86 -16.23 3.14
N SER A 32 -16.55 -16.90 2.19
CA SER A 32 -17.67 -16.57 1.26
C SER A 32 -18.05 -15.13 0.81
N SER A 33 -17.89 -14.90 -0.52
CA SER A 33 -18.80 -14.36 -1.58
C SER A 33 -19.87 -13.29 -1.23
N VAL A 34 -20.12 -12.20 -2.00
CA VAL A 34 -20.69 -12.10 -3.38
C VAL A 34 -20.63 -10.63 -3.94
N ASN A 35 -20.42 -10.46 -5.27
CA ASN A 35 -20.79 -9.44 -6.33
C ASN A 35 -21.12 -7.95 -5.98
N SER A 36 -21.01 -6.91 -6.84
CA SER A 36 -20.61 -6.66 -8.25
C SER A 36 -20.41 -5.14 -8.50
N MET A 37 -19.72 -4.81 -9.60
CA MET A 37 -19.34 -3.50 -10.17
C MET A 37 -20.41 -2.39 -10.27
N SER A 38 -19.93 -1.14 -10.18
CA SER A 38 -20.42 -0.03 -11.02
C SER A 38 -19.25 0.88 -11.46
N SER A 39 -19.45 1.55 -12.60
CA SER A 39 -18.47 2.20 -13.48
C SER A 39 -17.92 3.55 -12.98
N ILE A 40 -16.61 3.80 -13.19
CA ILE A 40 -15.92 5.08 -12.90
C ILE A 40 -16.11 6.08 -14.06
N PRO A 41 -16.38 7.37 -13.80
CA PRO A 41 -16.46 8.39 -14.84
C PRO A 41 -15.09 8.94 -15.25
N SER A 42 -15.01 9.21 -16.56
CA SER A 42 -14.16 10.21 -17.23
C SER A 42 -13.78 11.49 -16.51
N THR A 43 -12.53 11.76 -16.06
CA THR A 43 -12.13 13.16 -15.81
C THR A 43 -10.74 13.51 -16.33
N ASN A 44 -10.71 14.57 -17.14
CA ASN A 44 -9.57 15.17 -17.82
C ASN A 44 -8.51 15.75 -16.87
N SER A 45 -7.29 15.77 -17.38
CA SER A 45 -6.11 16.47 -16.85
C SER A 45 -6.36 17.99 -16.82
N ASN A 46 -6.33 18.60 -15.63
CA ASN A 46 -5.69 19.90 -15.31
C ASN A 46 -6.27 20.66 -14.11
N ASP A 47 -7.31 20.17 -13.45
CA ASP A 47 -7.58 20.57 -12.07
C ASP A 47 -7.15 19.40 -11.19
N THR A 48 -6.40 19.63 -10.11
CA THR A 48 -6.28 18.64 -9.03
C THR A 48 -7.70 18.43 -8.53
N PRO A 49 -8.43 17.37 -8.94
CA PRO A 49 -9.75 17.15 -8.42
C PRO A 49 -9.54 16.95 -6.93
N ASN A 50 -10.41 17.55 -6.12
CA ASN A 50 -10.38 17.41 -4.68
C ASN A 50 -10.78 15.96 -4.35
N TYR A 51 -9.91 14.99 -4.68
CA TYR A 51 -10.10 13.54 -4.57
C TYR A 51 -10.54 13.22 -3.14
N PHE A 52 -9.98 13.95 -2.17
CA PHE A 52 -10.38 13.92 -0.78
C PHE A 52 -11.88 14.17 -0.58
N ARG A 53 -12.45 15.20 -1.21
CA ARG A 53 -13.89 15.51 -1.11
C ARG A 53 -14.75 14.45 -1.79
N TYR A 54 -14.36 14.03 -3.00
CA TYR A 54 -15.08 12.99 -3.74
C TYR A 54 -15.13 11.66 -2.97
N PHE A 55 -14.02 11.21 -2.38
CA PHE A 55 -13.96 9.95 -1.63
C PHE A 55 -14.54 10.06 -0.21
N LYS A 56 -14.43 11.24 0.43
CA LYS A 56 -15.11 11.53 1.71
C LYS A 56 -16.63 11.42 1.55
N ASP A 57 -17.19 11.99 0.50
CA ASP A 57 -18.63 11.97 0.22
C ASP A 57 -19.14 10.55 -0.10
N ILE A 58 -18.35 9.73 -0.80
CA ILE A 58 -18.69 8.31 -1.08
C ILE A 58 -18.69 7.47 0.20
N TYR A 59 -17.69 7.64 1.07
CA TYR A 59 -17.56 6.79 2.24
C TYR A 59 -18.53 7.15 3.37
N GLU A 60 -18.83 8.43 3.59
CA GLU A 60 -19.86 8.87 4.55
C GLU A 60 -21.25 8.28 4.23
N SER A 61 -21.44 7.75 3.00
CA SER A 61 -22.67 7.08 2.56
C SER A 61 -22.68 5.55 2.71
N SER A 62 -21.58 4.91 3.12
CA SER A 62 -21.48 3.44 3.21
C SER A 62 -21.32 2.93 4.65
N GLU A 63 -22.32 2.21 5.17
CA GLU A 63 -22.34 1.66 6.55
C GLU A 63 -21.61 0.32 6.73
N THR A 64 -20.83 -0.15 5.77
CA THR A 64 -20.31 -1.52 5.78
C THR A 64 -18.84 -1.63 6.20
N VAL A 65 -18.66 -2.01 7.47
CA VAL A 65 -17.41 -2.45 8.11
C VAL A 65 -16.95 -3.79 7.54
N GLY A 66 -15.68 -3.90 7.13
CA GLY A 66 -15.13 -5.18 6.64
C GLY A 66 -13.60 -5.30 6.63
N THR A 67 -13.09 -6.05 7.61
CA THR A 67 -11.83 -6.83 7.68
C THR A 67 -10.47 -6.11 7.52
N LEU A 68 -9.42 -6.68 8.11
CA LEU A 68 -8.00 -6.22 8.04
C LEU A 68 -7.39 -6.18 6.62
N ASN A 69 -8.18 -6.54 5.59
CA ASN A 69 -7.92 -6.20 4.20
C ASN A 69 -8.61 -4.85 3.98
N GLY A 70 -7.84 -3.77 3.83
CA GLY A 70 -8.41 -2.44 3.63
C GLY A 70 -9.56 -2.48 2.62
N THR A 71 -10.65 -1.78 2.91
CA THR A 71 -11.77 -1.65 1.97
C THR A 71 -11.25 -1.17 0.62
N ILE A 72 -11.98 -1.44 -0.47
CA ILE A 72 -11.60 -0.94 -1.80
C ILE A 72 -11.30 0.57 -1.73
N ASP A 73 -12.14 1.31 -1.01
CA ASP A 73 -11.98 2.74 -0.78
C ASP A 73 -10.73 3.06 0.04
N GLY A 74 -10.44 2.31 1.10
CA GLY A 74 -9.22 2.46 1.90
C GLY A 74 -7.94 2.22 1.10
N LEU A 75 -7.93 1.19 0.23
CA LEU A 75 -6.80 0.89 -0.65
C LEU A 75 -6.64 1.92 -1.78
N GLN A 76 -7.74 2.46 -2.29
CA GLN A 76 -7.73 3.57 -3.25
C GLN A 76 -7.21 4.86 -2.60
N LEU A 77 -7.71 5.21 -1.41
CA LEU A 77 -7.24 6.35 -0.64
C LEU A 77 -5.76 6.23 -0.30
N ALA A 78 -5.30 5.04 0.07
CA ALA A 78 -3.88 4.79 0.31
C ALA A 78 -3.02 5.02 -0.94
N HIS A 79 -3.51 4.68 -2.13
CA HIS A 79 -2.81 5.00 -3.38
C HIS A 79 -2.72 6.51 -3.61
N TYR A 80 -3.82 7.25 -3.45
CA TYR A 80 -3.83 8.70 -3.63
C TYR A 80 -3.02 9.43 -2.56
N LEU A 81 -3.01 8.91 -1.31
CA LEU A 81 -2.12 9.37 -0.25
C LEU A 81 -0.66 9.27 -0.69
N LEU A 82 -0.24 8.09 -1.18
CA LEU A 82 1.12 7.90 -1.66
C LEU A 82 1.42 8.81 -2.86
N ARG A 83 0.50 8.94 -3.83
CA ARG A 83 0.69 9.81 -4.99
C ARG A 83 0.84 11.27 -4.58
N GLY A 84 -0.01 11.77 -3.66
CA GLY A 84 0.08 13.12 -3.12
C GLY A 84 1.36 13.36 -2.31
N LEU A 85 1.77 12.39 -1.51
CA LEU A 85 3.01 12.45 -0.74
C LEU A 85 4.25 12.51 -1.65
N TRP A 86 4.31 11.62 -2.65
CA TRP A 86 5.48 11.48 -3.51
C TRP A 86 5.52 12.55 -4.61
N GLY A 87 4.36 12.98 -5.10
CA GLY A 87 4.23 13.81 -6.30
C GLY A 87 4.32 13.01 -7.61
N ASP A 88 4.49 11.68 -7.52
CA ASP A 88 4.67 10.79 -8.66
C ASP A 88 4.24 9.35 -8.29
N ASN A 89 4.00 8.50 -9.27
CA ASN A 89 3.57 7.10 -9.14
C ASN A 89 4.72 6.10 -8.96
N TYR A 90 5.95 6.50 -9.26
CA TYR A 90 7.17 5.70 -9.10
C TYR A 90 8.38 6.60 -8.81
N SER A 91 9.46 6.02 -8.30
CA SER A 91 10.75 6.70 -8.06
C SER A 91 11.87 6.17 -8.95
N ALA A 92 11.81 4.90 -9.33
CA ALA A 92 12.78 4.27 -10.20
C ALA A 92 12.85 5.01 -11.56
N PRO A 93 14.04 5.11 -12.20
CA PRO A 93 14.22 5.81 -13.46
C PRO A 93 13.67 5.00 -14.66
N VAL A 94 12.36 4.71 -14.63
CA VAL A 94 11.70 3.80 -15.57
C VAL A 94 10.91 4.52 -16.66
N ALA A 95 10.81 5.85 -16.64
CA ALA A 95 9.98 6.62 -17.57
C ALA A 95 10.26 6.29 -19.04
N ASP A 96 11.53 6.22 -19.46
CA ASP A 96 11.89 5.89 -20.84
C ASP A 96 11.61 4.42 -21.18
N ILE A 97 11.75 3.52 -20.20
CA ILE A 97 11.36 2.12 -20.34
C ILE A 97 9.85 2.04 -20.57
N LEU A 98 9.05 2.75 -19.77
CA LEU A 98 7.58 2.73 -19.86
C LEU A 98 7.05 3.34 -21.16
N LYS A 99 7.77 4.31 -21.76
CA LYS A 99 7.45 4.86 -23.09
C LYS A 99 7.78 3.92 -24.25
N THR A 100 8.67 2.94 -24.03
CA THR A 100 9.07 1.99 -25.07
C THR A 100 7.93 1.03 -25.43
N GLU A 101 7.62 0.90 -26.72
CA GLU A 101 6.57 0.00 -27.20
C GLU A 101 6.80 -1.45 -26.73
N GLY A 102 5.77 -2.01 -26.10
CA GLY A 102 5.79 -3.39 -25.64
C GLY A 102 6.55 -3.62 -24.33
N SER A 103 6.89 -2.57 -23.61
CA SER A 103 7.34 -2.67 -22.22
C SER A 103 6.30 -3.36 -21.34
N ARG A 104 6.79 -4.03 -20.29
CA ARG A 104 5.97 -4.89 -19.42
C ARG A 104 6.23 -4.57 -17.96
N VAL A 105 5.14 -4.27 -17.26
CA VAL A 105 5.11 -3.90 -15.85
C VAL A 105 4.33 -4.94 -15.07
N LEU A 106 4.87 -5.39 -13.95
CA LEU A 106 4.17 -6.24 -12.99
C LEU A 106 3.96 -5.46 -11.69
N ASP A 107 2.70 -5.26 -11.30
CA ASP A 107 2.31 -4.69 -10.00
C ASP A 107 1.97 -5.84 -9.04
N ILE A 108 2.77 -5.99 -7.98
CA ILE A 108 2.60 -7.01 -6.95
C ILE A 108 1.87 -6.38 -5.77
N ARG A 109 0.79 -7.05 -5.33
CA ARG A 109 -0.21 -6.50 -4.41
C ARG A 109 -0.93 -5.29 -5.01
N CYS A 110 -1.46 -5.49 -6.23
CA CYS A 110 -2.10 -4.42 -6.97
C CYS A 110 -3.40 -3.90 -6.34
N GLY A 111 -3.96 -4.62 -5.36
CA GLY A 111 -5.22 -4.32 -4.70
C GLY A 111 -6.35 -4.16 -5.73
N PRO A 112 -7.16 -3.08 -5.66
CA PRO A 112 -8.22 -2.82 -6.64
C PRO A 112 -7.70 -2.44 -8.04
N GLY A 113 -6.38 -2.32 -8.23
CA GLY A 113 -5.76 -2.05 -9.52
C GLY A 113 -5.67 -0.58 -9.92
N THR A 114 -6.02 0.36 -9.03
CA THR A 114 -6.06 1.81 -9.33
C THR A 114 -4.76 2.34 -9.93
N TRP A 115 -3.61 1.93 -9.39
CA TRP A 115 -2.30 2.33 -9.91
C TRP A 115 -2.03 1.77 -11.30
N ILE A 116 -2.42 0.52 -11.58
CA ILE A 116 -2.29 -0.04 -12.93
C ILE A 116 -3.17 0.71 -13.92
N LEU A 117 -4.39 1.07 -13.52
CA LEU A 117 -5.31 1.80 -14.39
C LEU A 117 -4.72 3.17 -14.74
N GLU A 118 -4.27 3.95 -13.76
CA GLU A 118 -3.60 5.24 -14.01
C GLU A 118 -2.37 5.09 -14.91
N MET A 119 -1.48 4.14 -14.59
CA MET A 119 -0.25 3.94 -15.34
C MET A 119 -0.49 3.41 -16.75
N SER A 120 -1.57 2.64 -16.97
CA SER A 120 -1.94 2.15 -18.30
C SER A 120 -2.52 3.24 -19.20
N ASP A 121 -3.16 4.26 -18.61
CA ASP A 121 -3.61 5.46 -19.31
C ASP A 121 -2.42 6.37 -19.65
N GLU A 122 -1.49 6.56 -18.70
CA GLU A 122 -0.29 7.38 -18.89
C GLU A 122 0.71 6.75 -19.89
N PHE A 123 0.85 5.41 -19.89
CA PHE A 123 1.79 4.67 -20.74
C PHE A 123 1.06 3.64 -21.62
N PRO A 124 0.28 4.07 -22.63
CA PRO A 124 -0.61 3.18 -23.40
C PRO A 124 0.14 2.18 -24.31
N THR A 125 1.44 2.39 -24.52
CA THR A 125 2.32 1.47 -25.29
C THR A 125 2.91 0.36 -24.43
N SER A 126 2.74 0.43 -23.11
CA SER A 126 3.16 -0.58 -22.13
C SER A 126 2.04 -1.56 -21.78
N TYR A 127 2.44 -2.75 -21.33
CA TYR A 127 1.55 -3.79 -20.85
C TYR A 127 1.67 -3.94 -19.34
N PHE A 128 0.56 -3.78 -18.62
CA PHE A 128 0.50 -3.87 -17.17
C PHE A 128 -0.16 -5.17 -16.72
N THR A 129 0.42 -5.83 -15.73
CA THR A 129 -0.13 -7.04 -15.11
C THR A 129 -0.20 -6.84 -13.61
N GLY A 130 -1.38 -6.98 -13.03
CA GLY A 130 -1.59 -6.93 -11.58
C GLY A 130 -1.69 -8.32 -11.01
N ILE A 131 -0.99 -8.58 -9.91
CA ILE A 131 -1.19 -9.77 -9.09
C ILE A 131 -1.47 -9.35 -7.65
N ASP A 132 -2.50 -9.93 -7.06
CA ASP A 132 -2.79 -9.75 -5.64
C ASP A 132 -3.08 -11.11 -5.00
N VAL A 133 -2.77 -11.22 -3.70
CA VAL A 133 -3.01 -12.41 -2.88
C VAL A 133 -4.48 -12.51 -2.46
N ASP A 134 -5.28 -11.44 -2.61
CA ASP A 134 -6.72 -11.45 -2.33
C ASP A 134 -7.57 -12.21 -3.40
N LYS A 135 -7.23 -13.48 -3.60
CA LYS A 135 -8.14 -14.57 -3.96
C LYS A 135 -7.82 -15.77 -3.08
N LEU A 136 -8.78 -16.20 -2.25
CA LEU A 136 -8.72 -17.33 -1.31
C LEU A 136 -7.92 -18.56 -1.86
N TYR A 137 -6.72 -18.81 -1.30
CA TYR A 137 -5.86 -20.03 -1.34
C TYR A 137 -4.87 -20.26 -2.51
N PRO A 138 -3.78 -21.07 -2.32
CA PRO A 138 -3.41 -21.89 -1.15
C PRO A 138 -2.14 -21.48 -0.37
N THR A 139 -2.04 -22.13 0.79
CA THR A 139 -1.38 -21.85 2.07
C THR A 139 0.15 -21.96 2.15
N GLU A 140 0.90 -21.91 1.05
CA GLU A 140 2.31 -22.37 1.06
C GLU A 140 3.37 -21.38 0.56
N ILE A 141 3.01 -20.16 0.16
CA ILE A 141 4.02 -19.13 -0.15
C ILE A 141 4.57 -18.54 1.16
N LYS A 142 5.53 -19.25 1.74
CA LYS A 142 6.42 -18.71 2.77
C LYS A 142 7.22 -17.55 2.15
N PRO A 143 7.39 -16.40 2.85
CA PRO A 143 8.09 -15.21 2.32
C PRO A 143 9.56 -15.46 1.89
N ARG A 144 10.12 -16.66 2.14
CA ARG A 144 11.48 -17.05 1.73
C ARG A 144 11.72 -17.04 0.21
N ASN A 145 10.68 -17.03 -0.62
CA ASN A 145 10.86 -17.14 -2.08
C ASN A 145 10.56 -15.85 -2.86
N VAL A 146 10.11 -14.75 -2.22
CA VAL A 146 9.71 -13.53 -2.96
C VAL A 146 10.89 -12.92 -3.72
N VAL A 147 12.05 -12.80 -3.10
CA VAL A 147 13.27 -12.28 -3.75
C VAL A 147 13.74 -13.20 -4.88
N GLN A 148 13.69 -14.52 -4.68
CA GLN A 148 14.07 -15.49 -5.72
C GLN A 148 13.11 -15.43 -6.91
N GLU A 149 11.82 -15.26 -6.66
CA GLU A 149 10.82 -15.09 -7.71
C GLU A 149 11.00 -13.76 -8.44
N ILE A 150 11.28 -12.65 -7.74
CA ILE A 150 11.64 -11.36 -8.37
C ILE A 150 12.86 -11.56 -9.29
N ILE A 151 13.93 -12.22 -8.82
CA ILE A 151 15.10 -12.53 -9.66
C ILE A 151 14.70 -13.39 -10.86
N ARG A 152 13.86 -14.41 -10.68
CA ARG A 152 13.44 -15.32 -11.74
C ARG A 152 12.61 -14.59 -12.81
N VAL A 153 11.70 -13.72 -12.42
CA VAL A 153 10.74 -13.07 -13.32
C VAL A 153 11.24 -11.75 -13.90
N LEU A 154 12.13 -11.02 -13.21
CA LEU A 154 12.70 -9.77 -13.73
C LEU A 154 13.78 -10.05 -14.79
N LYS A 155 13.73 -9.33 -15.91
CA LYS A 155 14.81 -9.38 -16.92
C LYS A 155 16.10 -8.75 -16.40
N PRO A 156 17.28 -9.12 -16.91
CA PRO A 156 18.48 -8.29 -16.76
C PRO A 156 18.19 -6.85 -17.16
N GLU A 157 18.79 -5.89 -16.45
CA GLU A 157 18.51 -4.45 -16.54
C GLU A 157 17.07 -4.05 -16.20
N GLY A 158 16.29 -5.00 -15.68
CA GLY A 158 14.95 -4.74 -15.18
C GLY A 158 14.98 -4.04 -13.84
N HIS A 159 13.99 -3.19 -13.59
CA HIS A 159 13.87 -2.39 -12.37
C HIS A 159 12.87 -3.03 -11.41
N PHE A 160 13.21 -3.02 -10.13
CA PHE A 160 12.33 -3.39 -9.03
C PHE A 160 12.16 -2.18 -8.10
N GLU A 161 10.92 -1.86 -7.75
CA GLU A 161 10.59 -0.85 -6.75
C GLU A 161 9.59 -1.42 -5.73
N ILE A 162 9.76 -1.06 -4.46
CA ILE A 162 8.81 -1.34 -3.39
C ILE A 162 8.54 -0.09 -2.54
N SER A 163 7.26 0.23 -2.36
CA SER A 163 6.81 1.33 -1.49
C SER A 163 6.24 0.78 -0.18
N LEU A 164 6.74 1.28 0.95
CA LEU A 164 6.39 0.83 2.30
C LEU A 164 6.15 2.01 3.24
N SER A 165 5.07 1.94 4.02
CA SER A 165 4.86 2.82 5.18
C SER A 165 5.27 2.10 6.45
N GLU A 166 6.10 2.73 7.27
CA GLU A 166 6.49 2.20 8.57
C GLU A 166 5.34 2.32 9.55
N ILE A 167 5.13 1.29 10.38
CA ILE A 167 4.11 1.29 11.44
C ILE A 167 4.52 2.22 12.60
N HIS A 168 5.77 2.67 12.64
CA HIS A 168 6.27 3.52 13.72
C HIS A 168 5.73 4.95 13.62
N TRP A 169 5.16 5.45 14.71
CA TRP A 169 4.70 6.83 14.83
C TRP A 169 5.76 7.69 15.53
N TYR A 170 6.14 8.78 14.86
CA TYR A 170 7.05 9.80 15.35
C TYR A 170 6.27 10.94 16.02
N ASN A 171 6.95 11.63 16.94
CA ASN A 171 6.38 12.63 17.85
C ASN A 171 5.26 12.12 18.77
N GLY A 172 4.99 10.81 18.80
CA GLY A 172 3.96 10.25 19.67
C GLY A 172 4.27 10.44 21.15
N GLY A 173 3.26 10.85 21.92
CA GLY A 173 3.33 11.00 23.37
C GLY A 173 3.01 9.69 24.10
N PRO A 174 2.67 9.77 25.40
CA PRO A 174 2.34 8.61 26.22
C PRO A 174 1.21 7.74 25.66
N ILE A 175 0.19 8.35 25.04
CA ILE A 175 -0.98 7.64 24.52
C ILE A 175 -0.58 6.80 23.30
N ALA A 176 0.05 7.41 22.30
CA ALA A 176 0.60 6.74 21.12
C ALA A 176 1.57 5.60 21.51
N LYS A 177 2.42 5.82 22.51
CA LYS A 177 3.33 4.80 23.03
C LYS A 177 2.60 3.61 23.64
N GLN A 178 1.52 3.85 24.39
CA GLN A 178 0.67 2.80 24.94
C GLN A 178 0.03 1.99 23.80
N TRP A 179 -0.57 2.67 22.82
CA TRP A 179 -1.16 2.04 21.64
C TRP A 179 -0.15 1.14 20.90
N MET A 180 1.04 1.65 20.60
CA MET A 180 2.08 0.91 19.89
C MET A 180 2.58 -0.31 20.66
N THR A 181 2.71 -0.16 21.99
CA THR A 181 3.12 -1.25 22.88
C THR A 181 2.07 -2.37 22.88
N THR A 182 0.79 -2.01 22.98
CA THR A 182 -0.32 -2.96 22.92
C THR A 182 -0.38 -3.71 21.60
N ILE A 183 -0.33 -2.97 20.47
CA ILE A 183 -0.31 -3.56 19.12
C ILE A 183 0.86 -4.53 18.97
N THR A 184 2.06 -4.09 19.35
CA THR A 184 3.27 -4.91 19.21
C THR A 184 3.21 -6.18 20.06
N LYS A 185 2.69 -6.08 21.30
CA LYS A 185 2.53 -7.24 22.19
C LYS A 185 1.55 -8.25 21.61
N GLU A 186 0.43 -7.78 21.08
CA GLU A 186 -0.58 -8.65 20.47
C GLU A 186 -0.06 -9.34 19.19
N LEU A 187 0.59 -8.59 18.31
CA LEU A 187 1.19 -9.15 17.10
C LEU A 187 2.19 -10.26 17.46
N LYS A 188 3.02 -10.03 18.48
CA LYS A 188 3.95 -11.05 18.99
C LYS A 188 3.21 -12.27 19.56
N ALA A 189 2.18 -12.07 20.37
CA ALA A 189 1.38 -13.17 20.96
C ALA A 189 0.72 -14.04 19.89
N LYS A 190 0.30 -13.44 18.78
CA LYS A 190 -0.28 -14.12 17.61
C LYS A 190 0.78 -14.68 16.63
N ASN A 191 2.07 -14.62 16.97
CA ASN A 191 3.18 -14.99 16.07
C ASN A 191 3.13 -14.28 14.71
N VAL A 192 2.60 -13.04 14.69
CA VAL A 192 2.57 -12.20 13.50
C VAL A 192 3.88 -11.44 13.41
N GLU A 193 4.74 -11.90 12.50
CA GLU A 193 5.93 -11.14 12.11
C GLU A 193 5.57 -10.08 11.07
N TYR A 194 5.77 -8.80 11.40
CA TYR A 194 5.82 -7.76 10.39
C TYR A 194 7.16 -7.87 9.64
N THR A 195 7.10 -7.90 8.31
CA THR A 195 8.31 -7.85 7.49
C THR A 195 8.71 -6.38 7.34
N SER A 196 9.76 -5.98 8.05
CA SER A 196 10.39 -4.67 7.83
C SER A 196 10.95 -4.59 6.40
N GLY A 197 10.87 -3.41 5.78
CA GLY A 197 11.53 -3.13 4.50
C GLY A 197 13.02 -3.49 4.54
N SER A 198 13.68 -3.27 5.68
CA SER A 198 15.09 -3.63 5.88
C SER A 198 15.39 -5.12 5.64
N LYS A 199 14.50 -6.03 6.02
CA LYS A 199 14.69 -7.47 5.77
C LYS A 199 14.62 -7.82 4.28
N ILE A 200 13.78 -7.11 3.52
CA ILE A 200 13.67 -7.30 2.07
C ILE A 200 14.93 -6.79 1.38
N ILE A 201 15.41 -5.61 1.80
CA ILE A 201 16.66 -5.01 1.30
C ILE A 201 17.84 -5.93 1.56
N GLU A 202 18.02 -6.38 2.81
CA GLU A 202 19.10 -7.29 3.19
C GLU A 202 19.05 -8.59 2.36
N ALA A 203 17.85 -9.10 2.10
CA ALA A 203 17.67 -10.28 1.26
C ALA A 203 18.03 -10.02 -0.22
N LEU A 204 17.75 -8.84 -0.76
CA LEU A 204 18.15 -8.43 -2.11
C LEU A 204 19.68 -8.29 -2.21
N GLU A 205 20.30 -7.60 -1.24
CA GLU A 205 21.75 -7.39 -1.19
C GLU A 205 22.53 -8.70 -1.14
N LYS A 206 22.10 -9.64 -0.27
CA LYS A 206 22.72 -10.96 -0.13
C LYS A 206 22.75 -11.78 -1.41
N THR A 207 21.92 -11.45 -2.40
CA THR A 207 21.93 -12.17 -3.68
C THR A 207 23.08 -11.77 -4.59
N GLY A 208 23.62 -10.55 -4.45
CA GLY A 208 24.61 -9.99 -5.38
C GLY A 208 24.10 -9.89 -6.83
N ARG A 209 22.77 -9.86 -7.05
CA ARG A 209 22.13 -9.82 -8.39
C ARG A 209 21.54 -8.46 -8.75
N PHE A 210 21.67 -7.49 -7.87
CA PHE A 210 21.09 -6.17 -8.01
C PHE A 210 22.17 -5.10 -7.88
N SER A 211 21.96 -3.97 -8.55
CA SER A 211 22.76 -2.77 -8.40
C SER A 211 22.63 -2.19 -6.99
N GLN A 212 23.27 -1.04 -6.76
CA GLN A 212 22.99 -0.22 -5.58
C GLN A 212 21.48 -0.09 -5.37
N ILE A 213 21.06 -0.25 -4.11
CA ILE A 213 19.68 -0.01 -3.69
C ILE A 213 19.56 1.48 -3.33
N HIS A 214 18.58 2.13 -3.95
CA HIS A 214 18.23 3.52 -3.70
C HIS A 214 17.04 3.58 -2.75
N ILE A 215 17.02 4.59 -1.89
CA ILE A 215 15.99 4.77 -0.86
C ILE A 215 15.54 6.22 -0.89
N ASP A 216 14.28 6.43 -1.25
CA ASP A 216 13.61 7.70 -1.02
C ASP A 216 12.79 7.60 0.27
N GLU A 217 12.82 8.64 1.10
CA GLU A 217 12.08 8.72 2.36
C GLU A 217 11.30 10.03 2.45
N LYS A 218 10.04 9.96 2.86
CA LYS A 218 9.22 11.12 3.19
C LYS A 218 8.51 10.91 4.52
N ASN A 219 8.29 12.01 5.24
CA ASN A 219 7.43 12.04 6.41
C ASN A 219 5.98 12.15 5.95
N SER A 220 5.15 11.22 6.37
CA SER A 220 3.71 11.17 6.13
C SER A 220 3.01 11.75 7.35
N PRO A 221 2.54 13.02 7.29
CA PRO A 221 1.86 13.64 8.41
C PRO A 221 0.57 12.88 8.74
N ILE A 222 0.13 12.94 9.99
CA ILE A 222 -1.14 12.38 10.47
C ILE A 222 -1.90 13.50 11.17
N GLY A 223 -3.05 13.88 10.65
CA GLY A 223 -3.90 14.92 11.24
C GLY A 223 -3.98 16.19 10.41
N SER A 224 -4.81 17.12 10.85
CA SER A 224 -5.16 18.35 10.15
C SER A 224 -3.96 19.24 9.86
N TRP A 225 -2.95 19.21 10.72
CA TRP A 225 -1.70 19.96 10.54
C TRP A 225 -0.94 19.60 9.25
N GLY A 226 -1.18 18.40 8.71
CA GLY A 226 -0.56 17.90 7.47
C GLY A 226 -1.31 18.24 6.19
N GLY A 227 -2.36 19.08 6.25
CA GLY A 227 -3.24 19.35 5.11
C GLY A 227 -3.90 18.08 4.57
N SER A 228 -4.17 18.03 3.27
CA SER A 228 -4.91 16.90 2.65
C SER A 228 -4.23 15.54 2.83
N VAL A 229 -2.89 15.49 2.79
CA VAL A 229 -2.11 14.27 3.06
C VAL A 229 -2.30 13.84 4.51
N GLY A 230 -2.20 14.79 5.46
CA GLY A 230 -2.38 14.53 6.89
C GLY A 230 -3.78 14.06 7.26
N GLU A 231 -4.81 14.72 6.72
CA GLU A 231 -6.20 14.35 6.91
C GLU A 231 -6.51 12.95 6.36
N THR A 232 -5.98 12.63 5.18
CA THR A 232 -6.12 11.28 4.58
C THR A 232 -5.39 10.22 5.39
N SER A 233 -4.17 10.51 5.87
CA SER A 233 -3.44 9.62 6.77
C SER A 233 -4.20 9.36 8.08
N LEU A 234 -4.75 10.41 8.71
CA LEU A 234 -5.54 10.27 9.94
C LEU A 234 -6.80 9.45 9.68
N TYR A 235 -7.44 9.65 8.54
CA TYR A 235 -8.61 8.90 8.14
C TYR A 235 -8.31 7.41 7.98
N ILE A 236 -7.26 7.05 7.24
CA ILE A 236 -6.82 5.65 7.07
C ILE A 236 -6.42 5.05 8.43
N LEU A 237 -5.75 5.84 9.27
CA LEU A 237 -5.39 5.42 10.63
C LEU A 237 -6.63 5.14 11.48
N LYS A 238 -7.68 5.98 11.40
CA LYS A 238 -8.95 5.78 12.11
C LYS A 238 -9.62 4.46 11.74
N ASP A 239 -9.63 4.10 10.46
CA ASP A 239 -10.15 2.82 10.01
C ASP A 239 -9.31 1.65 10.54
N PHE A 240 -7.97 1.77 10.46
CA PHE A 240 -7.06 0.79 11.01
C PHE A 240 -7.26 0.58 12.52
N ILE A 241 -7.29 1.64 13.33
CA ILE A 241 -7.47 1.53 14.78
C ILE A 241 -8.87 1.00 15.14
N LYS A 242 -9.95 1.39 14.44
CA LYS A 242 -11.28 0.80 14.67
C LYS A 242 -11.28 -0.71 14.52
N ASN A 243 -10.52 -1.24 13.55
CA ASN A 243 -10.36 -2.69 13.34
C ASN A 243 -9.53 -3.39 14.43
N LEU A 244 -8.81 -2.64 15.28
CA LEU A 244 -8.09 -3.18 16.43
C LEU A 244 -8.94 -3.28 17.70
N LYS A 245 -10.21 -2.84 17.66
CA LYS A 245 -11.14 -2.91 18.79
C LYS A 245 -11.14 -4.26 19.52
N PRO A 246 -11.22 -5.43 18.84
CA PRO A 246 -11.22 -6.72 19.53
C PRO A 246 -9.93 -7.02 20.31
N ILE A 247 -8.80 -6.45 19.86
CA ILE A 247 -7.50 -6.60 20.54
C ILE A 247 -7.51 -5.77 21.83
N PHE A 248 -7.96 -4.52 21.71
CA PHE A 248 -7.94 -3.58 22.82
C PHE A 248 -9.04 -3.85 23.84
N GLU A 249 -10.24 -4.28 23.44
CA GLU A 249 -11.31 -4.64 24.38
C GLU A 249 -10.92 -5.74 25.36
N SER A 250 -10.06 -6.69 24.96
CA SER A 250 -9.54 -7.72 25.87
C SER A 250 -8.55 -7.18 26.93
N ILE A 251 -8.02 -5.97 26.71
CA ILE A 251 -7.01 -5.31 27.54
C ILE A 251 -7.62 -4.12 28.33
N ILE A 252 -8.64 -3.46 27.78
CA ILE A 252 -9.39 -2.33 28.38
C ILE A 252 -10.07 -2.72 29.68
N THR A 253 -10.41 -3.99 29.87
CA THR A 253 -10.94 -4.52 31.14
C THR A 253 -10.00 -4.30 32.33
N TYR A 254 -8.77 -3.81 32.11
CA TYR A 254 -7.78 -3.51 33.14
C TYR A 254 -7.56 -2.00 33.42
N ASN A 255 -8.20 -1.07 32.68
CA ASN A 255 -7.78 0.35 32.66
C ASN A 255 -8.89 1.39 32.95
N ASN A 256 -9.67 1.17 34.02
CA ASN A 256 -10.51 2.19 34.69
C ASN A 256 -11.50 2.97 33.78
N GLU A 257 -12.66 2.36 33.48
CA GLU A 257 -13.90 3.06 33.04
C GLU A 257 -13.94 3.75 31.66
N LYS A 258 -12.82 3.93 30.94
CA LYS A 258 -12.83 4.54 29.59
C LYS A 258 -13.33 3.57 28.51
N THR A 259 -14.16 4.08 27.60
CA THR A 259 -14.60 3.33 26.41
C THR A 259 -13.49 3.28 25.34
N TYR A 260 -13.59 2.36 24.39
CA TYR A 260 -12.63 2.32 23.27
C TYR A 260 -12.67 3.59 22.42
N GLU A 261 -13.84 4.21 22.31
CA GLU A 261 -14.02 5.48 21.60
C GLU A 261 -13.26 6.61 22.32
N ASP A 262 -13.28 6.64 23.65
CA ASP A 262 -12.51 7.61 24.43
C ASP A 262 -11.01 7.46 24.16
N MET A 263 -10.51 6.22 24.08
CA MET A 263 -9.11 5.96 23.77
C MET A 263 -8.71 6.39 22.35
N ILE A 264 -9.62 6.25 21.39
CA ILE A 264 -9.42 6.72 20.01
C ILE A 264 -9.35 8.25 20.02
N ASN A 265 -10.27 8.93 20.71
CA ASN A 265 -10.30 10.38 20.80
C ASN A 265 -9.06 10.94 21.51
N ASP A 266 -8.62 10.31 22.60
CA ASP A 266 -7.38 10.64 23.29
C ASP A 266 -6.17 10.55 22.33
N LEU A 267 -6.09 9.49 21.51
CA LEU A 267 -5.02 9.33 20.53
C LEU A 267 -5.09 10.39 19.43
N ILE A 268 -6.29 10.72 18.93
CA ILE A 268 -6.48 11.75 17.89
C ILE A 268 -6.06 13.12 18.42
N ASN A 269 -6.41 13.45 19.66
CA ASN A 269 -5.98 14.70 20.29
C ASN A 269 -4.45 14.77 20.38
N GLU A 270 -3.80 13.70 20.84
CA GLU A 270 -2.33 13.65 20.90
C GLU A 270 -1.68 13.75 19.50
N ILE A 271 -2.30 13.15 18.47
CA ILE A 271 -1.86 13.27 17.08
C ILE A 271 -1.80 14.72 16.61
N GLU A 272 -2.87 15.49 16.86
CA GLU A 272 -2.95 16.89 16.48
C GLU A 272 -2.02 17.76 17.32
N GLU A 273 -1.97 17.56 18.63
CA GLU A 273 -1.13 18.34 19.54
C GLU A 273 0.37 18.16 19.27
N GLN A 274 0.79 16.93 18.94
CA GLN A 274 2.21 16.59 18.77
C GLN A 274 2.67 16.62 17.31
N ASN A 275 1.77 16.95 16.37
CA ASN A 275 2.03 16.86 14.94
C ASN A 275 2.65 15.50 14.56
N MET A 276 1.95 14.41 14.91
CA MET A 276 2.45 13.05 14.72
C MET A 276 2.55 12.67 13.24
N TYR A 277 3.60 11.94 12.88
CA TYR A 277 3.81 11.46 11.51
C TYR A 277 4.36 10.03 11.50
N PHE A 278 4.27 9.34 10.36
CA PHE A 278 5.01 8.09 10.10
C PHE A 278 5.94 8.28 8.91
N LYS A 279 6.89 7.36 8.70
CA LYS A 279 7.77 7.42 7.52
C LYS A 279 7.25 6.52 6.41
N THR A 280 7.29 7.04 5.19
CA THR A 280 7.04 6.26 3.97
C THR A 280 8.29 6.24 3.13
N LYS A 281 8.66 5.06 2.64
CA LYS A 281 9.88 4.81 1.88
C LYS A 281 9.58 4.15 0.55
N ARG A 282 10.30 4.56 -0.50
CA ARG A 282 10.41 3.82 -1.75
C ARG A 282 11.82 3.28 -1.87
N PHE A 283 11.93 1.98 -2.05
CA PHE A 283 13.19 1.31 -2.32
C PHE A 283 13.20 0.88 -3.77
N TRP A 284 14.24 1.18 -4.51
CA TRP A 284 14.36 0.72 -5.89
C TRP A 284 15.78 0.32 -6.27
N THR A 285 15.87 -0.58 -7.23
CA THR A 285 17.14 -1.14 -7.71
C THR A 285 16.98 -1.72 -9.11
N MET A 286 18.08 -1.98 -9.79
CA MET A 286 18.13 -2.62 -11.11
C MET A 286 18.81 -3.98 -11.01
N LYS A 287 18.27 -4.98 -11.70
CA LYS A 287 18.87 -6.30 -11.80
C LYS A 287 20.08 -6.30 -12.75
N GLN A 288 21.18 -6.92 -12.31
CA GLN A 288 22.36 -7.19 -13.13
C GLN A 288 22.19 -8.45 -14.00
#